data_AF-A0A7S2Q664-F1
#
_entry.id   AF-A0A7S2Q664-F1
#
_cell.length_a   1.000
_cell.length_b   1.000
_cell.length_c   1.000
_cell.angle_alpha   90.00
_cell.angle_beta   90.00
_cell.angle_gamma   90.00
#
_symmetry.space_group_name_H-M   'P 1'
#
loop_
_entity.id
_entity.type
_entity.pdbx_description
1 polymer ?
#
loop_
_entity_poly.entity_id
_entity_poly.type
_entity_poly.pdbx_seq_one_letter_code
_entity_poly.pdbx_strand_id
1 'polypeptide(L)'
;VVATMECSSTKRCATQALIILAFVSIFVFLYFNSDKWNYVGCLIAAFGVYQLTHGCGLSADHAVVYAGKYKELGAVIVAILVQGIVAVISAPQSPRDCFNDALQALNASLKEAFDALWAADVPSFHAHTVDAQRHLAELKVLVPGCSQELQLTRGSKPAFKVQFATDAVNLFEMAVAELAMVAVAAQIADDSDHASADILEILLRREAMGTVNHSVTGSFAVVQDVLPQMLAASEDDVTYDELRRPEDVRAAAGLVGADALYAELAQASQKYTYDEELTNDVKVRLTIVVKALENVSAIFGGLEELCIKEASHGGRRH
;
A
#
# COMPACT_ATOMS: atom_id res chain seq x y z
N VAL A 1 -36.72 -26.40 -17.69
CA VAL A 1 -36.21 -27.58 -18.43
C VAL A 1 -36.40 -28.87 -17.64
N VAL A 2 -35.84 -29.02 -16.43
CA VAL A 2 -36.02 -30.26 -15.62
C VAL A 2 -37.49 -30.50 -15.22
N ALA A 3 -38.23 -29.44 -14.91
CA ALA A 3 -39.63 -29.52 -14.50
C ALA A 3 -40.59 -30.07 -15.57
N THR A 4 -40.21 -30.02 -16.85
CA THR A 4 -41.04 -30.49 -17.97
C THR A 4 -40.73 -31.94 -18.37
N MET A 5 -39.77 -32.60 -17.71
CA MET A 5 -39.38 -33.99 -17.99
C MET A 5 -40.15 -34.97 -17.09
N GLU A 6 -40.54 -36.11 -17.66
CA GLU A 6 -41.18 -37.20 -16.91
C GLU A 6 -40.32 -37.66 -15.74
N CYS A 7 -40.98 -37.90 -14.60
CA CYS A 7 -40.33 -38.22 -13.33
C CYS A 7 -39.58 -39.56 -13.35
N SER A 8 -39.99 -40.50 -14.20
CA SER A 8 -39.35 -41.80 -14.39
C SER A 8 -38.17 -41.76 -15.37
N SER A 9 -37.92 -40.62 -16.04
CA SER A 9 -36.91 -40.55 -17.10
C SER A 9 -35.49 -40.54 -16.54
N THR A 10 -34.66 -41.50 -16.96
CA THR A 10 -33.21 -41.52 -16.65
C THR A 10 -32.52 -40.23 -17.09
N LYS A 11 -33.00 -39.59 -18.18
CA LYS A 11 -32.49 -38.31 -18.67
C LYS A 11 -32.69 -37.20 -17.62
N ARG A 12 -33.85 -37.16 -16.96
CA ARG A 12 -34.14 -36.20 -15.89
C ARG A 12 -33.18 -36.40 -14.72
N CYS A 13 -32.99 -37.65 -14.28
CA CYS A 13 -32.06 -37.97 -13.19
C CYS A 13 -30.64 -37.49 -13.51
N ALA A 14 -30.13 -37.78 -14.71
CA ALA A 14 -28.80 -37.35 -15.14
C ALA A 14 -28.68 -35.82 -15.22
N THR A 15 -29.66 -35.13 -15.81
CA THR A 15 -29.65 -33.66 -15.89
C THR A 15 -29.74 -33.00 -14.51
N GLN A 16 -30.58 -33.53 -13.62
CA GLN A 16 -30.73 -33.02 -12.25
C GLN A 16 -29.45 -33.23 -11.43
N ALA A 17 -28.80 -34.40 -11.56
CA ALA A 17 -27.51 -34.67 -10.94
C ALA A 17 -26.41 -33.72 -11.43
N LEU A 18 -26.33 -33.46 -12.74
CA LEU A 18 -25.37 -32.51 -13.31
C LEU A 18 -25.61 -31.08 -12.83
N ILE A 19 -26.86 -30.64 -12.73
CA ILE A 19 -27.21 -29.31 -12.21
C ILE A 19 -26.82 -29.18 -10.74
N ILE A 20 -27.14 -30.18 -9.91
CA ILE A 20 -26.74 -30.20 -8.50
C ILE A 20 -25.23 -30.16 -8.38
N LEU A 21 -24.52 -30.99 -9.16
CA LEU A 21 -23.07 -31.05 -9.15
C LEU A 21 -22.47 -29.69 -9.53
N ALA A 22 -22.93 -29.06 -10.61
CA ALA A 22 -22.45 -27.76 -11.05
C ALA A 22 -22.74 -26.66 -10.02
N PHE A 23 -23.97 -26.64 -9.48
CA PHE A 23 -24.37 -25.70 -8.44
C PHE A 23 -23.50 -25.83 -7.19
N VAL A 24 -23.39 -27.04 -6.64
CA VAL A 24 -22.57 -27.30 -5.45
C VAL A 24 -21.11 -26.98 -5.72
N SER A 25 -20.57 -27.32 -6.89
CA SER A 25 -19.17 -27.06 -7.23
C SER A 25 -18.83 -25.57 -7.21
N ILE A 26 -19.73 -24.69 -7.69
CA ILE A 26 -19.51 -23.23 -7.65
C ILE A 26 -19.42 -22.73 -6.22
N PHE A 27 -20.33 -23.17 -5.34
CA PHE A 27 -20.36 -22.70 -3.95
C PHE A 27 -19.30 -23.36 -3.07
N VAL A 28 -18.93 -24.60 -3.37
CA VAL A 28 -17.79 -25.28 -2.75
C VAL A 28 -16.48 -24.60 -3.19
N PHE A 29 -16.38 -24.19 -4.45
CA PHE A 29 -15.27 -23.37 -4.90
C PHE A 29 -15.21 -22.04 -4.13
N LEU A 30 -16.33 -21.34 -3.98
CA LEU A 30 -16.40 -20.12 -3.15
C LEU A 30 -16.05 -20.41 -1.68
N TYR A 31 -16.48 -21.55 -1.14
CA TYR A 31 -16.17 -22.00 0.23
C TYR A 31 -14.67 -22.15 0.47
N PHE A 32 -13.97 -22.79 -0.47
CA PHE A 32 -12.52 -23.02 -0.33
C PHE A 32 -11.68 -21.80 -0.73
N ASN A 33 -12.21 -20.88 -1.53
CA ASN A 33 -11.44 -19.79 -2.10
C ASN A 33 -11.75 -18.40 -1.50
N SER A 34 -12.76 -18.24 -0.64
CA SER A 34 -13.08 -16.95 -0.02
C SER A 34 -13.16 -17.02 1.51
N ASP A 35 -12.36 -16.23 2.21
CA ASP A 35 -12.38 -16.21 3.68
C ASP A 35 -13.64 -15.53 4.25
N LYS A 36 -14.14 -14.47 3.60
CA LYS A 36 -15.38 -13.79 4.00
C LYS A 36 -16.64 -14.54 3.60
N TRP A 37 -16.65 -15.11 2.39
CA TRP A 37 -17.86 -15.70 1.81
C TRP A 37 -17.95 -17.21 2.00
N ASN A 38 -17.00 -17.84 2.70
CA ASN A 38 -17.01 -19.29 2.87
C ASN A 38 -18.33 -19.80 3.46
N TYR A 39 -18.68 -19.29 4.64
CA TYR A 39 -19.86 -19.72 5.38
C TYR A 39 -21.13 -19.44 4.59
N VAL A 40 -21.23 -18.27 3.96
CA VAL A 40 -22.36 -17.89 3.12
C VAL A 40 -22.49 -18.84 1.92
N GLY A 41 -21.38 -19.16 1.25
CA GLY A 41 -21.35 -20.12 0.14
C GLY A 41 -21.84 -21.51 0.57
N CYS A 42 -21.37 -21.99 1.72
CA CYS A 42 -21.81 -23.28 2.29
C CYS A 42 -23.32 -23.29 2.61
N LEU A 43 -23.85 -22.21 3.20
CA LEU A 43 -25.28 -22.09 3.47
C LEU A 43 -26.10 -22.09 2.17
N ILE A 44 -25.66 -21.34 1.14
CA ILE A 44 -26.34 -21.31 -0.15
C ILE A 44 -26.33 -22.69 -0.81
N ALA A 45 -25.20 -23.40 -0.75
CA ALA A 45 -25.10 -24.78 -1.24
C ALA A 45 -26.09 -25.69 -0.51
N ALA A 46 -26.08 -25.68 0.84
CA ALA A 46 -26.92 -26.55 1.66
C ALA A 46 -28.42 -26.30 1.42
N PHE A 47 -28.86 -25.04 1.45
CA PHE A 47 -30.27 -24.70 1.24
C PHE A 47 -30.70 -24.82 -0.22
N GLY A 48 -29.81 -24.53 -1.17
CA GLY A 48 -30.09 -24.63 -2.60
C GLY A 48 -30.24 -26.07 -3.08
N VAL A 49 -29.42 -27.00 -2.59
CA VAL A 49 -29.52 -28.43 -2.94
C VAL A 49 -30.86 -29.01 -2.53
N TYR A 50 -31.41 -28.62 -1.37
CA TYR A 50 -32.72 -29.10 -0.92
C TYR A 50 -33.82 -28.87 -1.96
N GLN A 51 -33.80 -27.72 -2.65
CA GLN A 51 -34.72 -27.43 -3.75
C GLN A 51 -34.45 -28.29 -4.97
N LEU A 52 -33.19 -28.45 -5.32
CA LEU A 52 -32.79 -29.27 -6.45
C LEU A 52 -33.08 -30.76 -6.23
N THR A 53 -33.29 -31.23 -5.00
CA THR A 53 -33.64 -32.62 -4.67
C THR A 53 -35.14 -32.89 -4.51
N HIS A 54 -36.03 -31.92 -4.77
CA HIS A 54 -37.47 -32.15 -4.60
C HIS A 54 -37.99 -33.29 -5.50
N GLY A 55 -38.62 -34.28 -4.86
CA GLY A 55 -39.24 -35.42 -5.52
C GLY A 55 -40.55 -35.06 -6.20
N CYS A 56 -40.94 -35.86 -7.19
CA CYS A 56 -42.16 -35.65 -7.99
C CYS A 56 -43.50 -35.87 -7.27
N GLY A 57 -43.49 -36.27 -6.00
CA GLY A 57 -44.69 -36.71 -5.28
C GLY A 57 -45.25 -35.75 -4.23
N LEU A 58 -44.70 -34.54 -4.09
CA LEU A 58 -45.16 -33.57 -3.08
C LEU A 58 -46.46 -32.90 -3.53
N SER A 59 -47.45 -32.91 -2.64
CA SER A 59 -48.78 -32.32 -2.81
C SER A 59 -48.72 -30.84 -3.20
N ALA A 60 -49.61 -30.42 -4.10
CA ALA A 60 -49.63 -29.09 -4.73
C ALA A 60 -49.62 -27.92 -3.73
N ASP A 61 -50.18 -28.10 -2.53
CA ASP A 61 -50.24 -27.06 -1.50
C ASP A 61 -48.87 -26.68 -0.93
N HIS A 62 -47.93 -27.63 -0.77
CA HIS A 62 -46.60 -27.30 -0.28
C HIS A 62 -45.78 -26.56 -1.36
N ALA A 63 -46.04 -26.82 -2.63
CA ALA A 63 -45.29 -26.19 -3.73
C ALA A 63 -45.50 -24.66 -3.78
N VAL A 64 -46.68 -24.16 -3.43
CA VAL A 64 -47.01 -22.72 -3.54
C VAL A 64 -46.28 -21.87 -2.49
N VAL A 65 -46.27 -22.31 -1.22
CA VAL A 65 -45.63 -21.57 -0.13
C VAL A 65 -44.12 -21.51 -0.29
N TYR A 66 -43.51 -22.63 -0.70
CA TYR A 66 -42.08 -22.70 -0.95
C TYR A 66 -41.66 -21.85 -2.17
N ALA A 67 -42.41 -21.90 -3.28
CA ALA A 67 -42.09 -21.15 -4.48
C ALA A 67 -41.90 -19.63 -4.25
N GLY A 68 -42.70 -19.03 -3.35
CA GLY A 68 -42.58 -17.60 -3.01
C GLY A 68 -41.25 -17.23 -2.35
N LYS A 69 -40.88 -17.96 -1.28
CA LYS A 69 -39.64 -17.67 -0.51
C LYS A 69 -38.37 -17.99 -1.30
N TYR A 70 -38.39 -19.00 -2.16
CA TYR A 70 -37.23 -19.32 -2.99
C TYR A 70 -37.06 -18.41 -4.20
N LYS A 71 -38.14 -17.77 -4.69
CA LYS A 71 -38.02 -16.71 -5.69
C LYS A 71 -37.23 -15.52 -5.13
N GLU A 72 -37.47 -15.14 -3.89
CA GLU A 72 -36.71 -14.10 -3.18
C GLU A 72 -35.23 -14.51 -3.03
N LEU A 73 -34.97 -15.72 -2.54
CA LEU A 73 -33.60 -16.23 -2.35
C LEU A 73 -32.83 -16.35 -3.68
N GLY A 74 -33.47 -16.88 -4.72
CA GLY A 74 -32.90 -17.01 -6.05
C GLY A 74 -32.58 -15.66 -6.68
N ALA A 75 -33.43 -14.66 -6.49
CA ALA A 75 -33.17 -13.29 -6.95
C ALA A 75 -31.93 -12.69 -6.27
N VAL A 76 -31.75 -12.91 -4.97
CA VAL A 76 -30.56 -12.46 -4.22
C VAL A 76 -29.29 -13.17 -4.72
N ILE A 77 -29.32 -14.48 -4.91
CA ILE A 77 -28.17 -15.24 -5.43
C ILE A 77 -27.79 -14.75 -6.83
N VAL A 78 -28.76 -14.56 -7.72
CA VAL A 78 -28.51 -14.03 -9.07
C VAL A 78 -27.94 -12.61 -9.00
N ALA A 79 -28.46 -11.75 -8.11
CA ALA A 79 -27.92 -10.41 -7.92
C ALA A 79 -26.45 -10.45 -7.47
N ILE A 80 -26.10 -11.32 -6.52
CA ILE A 80 -24.71 -11.50 -6.06
C ILE A 80 -23.82 -12.02 -7.19
N LEU A 81 -24.28 -12.99 -7.97
CA LEU A 81 -23.52 -13.53 -9.11
C LEU A 81 -23.29 -12.46 -10.19
N VAL A 82 -24.32 -11.68 -10.52
CA VAL A 82 -24.21 -10.58 -11.48
C VAL A 82 -23.26 -9.51 -10.96
N GLN A 83 -23.35 -9.12 -9.69
CA GLN A 83 -22.41 -8.18 -9.07
C GLN A 83 -20.98 -8.72 -9.11
N GLY A 84 -20.78 -10.01 -8.83
CA GLY A 84 -19.47 -10.65 -8.91
C GLY A 84 -18.90 -10.68 -10.32
N ILE A 85 -19.71 -11.05 -11.32
CA ILE A 85 -19.30 -11.07 -12.74
C ILE A 85 -18.97 -9.64 -13.21
N VAL A 86 -19.83 -8.67 -12.91
CA VAL A 86 -19.59 -7.27 -13.24
C VAL A 86 -18.32 -6.78 -12.56
N ALA A 87 -18.10 -7.06 -11.27
CA ALA A 87 -16.88 -6.69 -10.57
C ALA A 87 -15.62 -7.32 -11.20
N VAL A 88 -15.68 -8.59 -11.60
CA VAL A 88 -14.56 -9.30 -12.25
C VAL A 88 -14.28 -8.75 -13.65
N ILE A 89 -15.31 -8.45 -14.44
CA ILE A 89 -15.15 -7.92 -15.81
C ILE A 89 -14.77 -6.43 -15.78
N SER A 90 -15.30 -5.66 -14.84
CA SER A 90 -15.13 -4.21 -14.77
C SER A 90 -13.94 -3.77 -13.91
N ALA A 91 -13.20 -4.68 -13.27
CA ALA A 91 -11.95 -4.36 -12.57
C ALA A 91 -10.74 -4.70 -13.48
N PRO A 92 -10.32 -3.78 -14.37
CA PRO A 92 -9.17 -4.02 -15.25
C PRO A 92 -7.85 -4.15 -14.47
N GLN A 93 -7.81 -3.65 -13.23
CA GLN A 93 -6.65 -3.73 -12.34
C GLN A 93 -7.10 -4.23 -10.97
N SER A 94 -6.30 -5.12 -10.36
CA SER A 94 -6.55 -5.50 -8.98
C SER A 94 -6.15 -4.37 -8.03
N PRO A 95 -6.76 -4.25 -6.83
CA PRO A 95 -6.35 -3.24 -5.84
C PRO A 95 -4.85 -3.27 -5.52
N ARG A 96 -4.23 -4.46 -5.60
CA ARG A 96 -2.77 -4.65 -5.46
C ARG A 96 -1.99 -3.98 -6.58
N ASP A 97 -2.46 -4.09 -7.82
CA ASP A 97 -1.79 -3.45 -8.96
C ASP A 97 -1.89 -1.94 -8.83
N CYS A 98 -3.08 -1.40 -8.49
CA CYS A 98 -3.26 0.03 -8.21
C CYS A 98 -2.39 0.52 -7.04
N PHE A 99 -2.26 -0.28 -5.97
CA PHE A 99 -1.39 0.05 -4.84
C PHE A 99 0.08 0.13 -5.28
N ASN A 100 0.55 -0.82 -6.08
CA ASN A 100 1.92 -0.82 -6.57
C ASN A 100 2.18 0.38 -7.50
N ASP A 101 1.24 0.71 -8.39
CA ASP A 101 1.33 1.88 -9.27
C ASP A 101 1.41 3.18 -8.43
N ALA A 102 0.55 3.31 -7.41
CA ALA A 102 0.58 4.45 -6.49
C ALA A 102 1.87 4.52 -5.66
N LEU A 103 2.45 3.37 -5.28
CA LEU A 103 3.72 3.31 -4.56
C LEU A 103 4.89 3.75 -5.44
N GLN A 104 4.90 3.33 -6.71
CA GLN A 104 5.88 3.80 -7.68
C GLN A 104 5.76 5.31 -7.92
N ALA A 105 4.53 5.84 -8.01
CA ALA A 105 4.29 7.27 -8.13
C ALA A 105 4.79 8.05 -6.91
N LEU A 106 4.54 7.54 -5.68
CA LEU A 106 5.10 8.12 -4.45
C LEU A 106 6.64 8.14 -4.50
N ASN A 107 7.26 7.02 -4.84
CA ASN A 107 8.72 6.92 -4.92
C ASN A 107 9.30 7.88 -5.97
N ALA A 108 8.65 8.03 -7.13
CA ALA A 108 9.05 8.99 -8.15
C ALA A 108 9.00 10.43 -7.61
N SER A 109 7.89 10.83 -6.97
CA SER A 109 7.76 12.17 -6.38
C SER A 109 8.78 12.42 -5.27
N LEU A 110 9.06 11.43 -4.41
CA LEU A 110 10.09 11.55 -3.38
C LEU A 110 11.49 11.71 -4.00
N LYS A 111 11.80 10.95 -5.06
CA LYS A 111 13.06 11.08 -5.80
C LYS A 111 13.22 12.48 -6.37
N GLU A 112 12.20 12.98 -7.07
CA GLU A 112 12.19 14.32 -7.65
C GLU A 112 12.31 15.40 -6.57
N ALA A 113 11.68 15.20 -5.40
CA ALA A 113 11.84 16.08 -4.26
C ALA A 113 13.30 16.10 -3.74
N PHE A 114 13.95 14.94 -3.57
CA PHE A 114 15.36 14.91 -3.18
C PHE A 114 16.27 15.55 -4.23
N ASP A 115 16.05 15.27 -5.51
CA ASP A 115 16.85 15.85 -6.60
C ASP A 115 16.70 17.39 -6.60
N ALA A 116 15.50 17.92 -6.40
CA ALA A 116 15.24 19.36 -6.26
C ALA A 116 15.87 19.96 -4.99
N LEU A 117 15.76 19.26 -3.85
CA LEU A 117 16.38 19.65 -2.58
C LEU A 117 17.89 19.81 -2.72
N TRP A 118 18.55 18.85 -3.39
CA TRP A 118 19.99 18.86 -3.62
C TRP A 118 20.43 19.87 -4.68
N ALA A 119 19.52 20.31 -5.54
CA ALA A 119 19.72 21.39 -6.50
C ALA A 119 19.44 22.80 -5.92
N ALA A 120 19.06 22.90 -4.64
CA ALA A 120 18.58 24.13 -4.02
C ALA A 120 17.32 24.73 -4.69
N ASP A 121 16.51 23.92 -5.40
CA ASP A 121 15.30 24.39 -6.06
C ASP A 121 14.09 24.29 -5.12
N VAL A 122 13.94 25.29 -4.25
CA VAL A 122 12.87 25.33 -3.24
C VAL A 122 11.46 25.23 -3.85
N PRO A 123 11.10 25.96 -4.93
CA PRO A 123 9.79 25.82 -5.56
C PRO A 123 9.50 24.40 -6.04
N SER A 124 10.42 23.78 -6.77
CA SER A 124 10.24 22.41 -7.27
C SER A 124 10.19 21.41 -6.11
N PHE A 125 11.08 21.55 -5.11
CA PHE A 125 11.08 20.70 -3.92
C PHE A 125 9.74 20.72 -3.19
N HIS A 126 9.17 21.91 -2.99
CA HIS A 126 7.86 22.05 -2.36
C HIS A 126 6.76 21.39 -3.20
N ALA A 127 6.73 21.63 -4.52
CA ALA A 127 5.75 21.04 -5.42
C ALA A 127 5.79 19.49 -5.38
N HIS A 128 6.98 18.90 -5.50
CA HIS A 128 7.15 17.44 -5.44
C HIS A 128 6.82 16.85 -4.06
N THR A 129 7.06 17.61 -2.99
CA THR A 129 6.65 17.20 -1.62
C THR A 129 5.12 17.16 -1.49
N VAL A 130 4.40 18.12 -2.08
CA VAL A 130 2.93 18.12 -2.13
C VAL A 130 2.40 16.95 -2.97
N ASP A 131 3.05 16.64 -4.10
CA ASP A 131 2.70 15.46 -4.90
C ASP A 131 2.93 14.15 -4.14
N ALA A 132 4.03 14.05 -3.39
CA ALA A 132 4.28 12.90 -2.51
C ALA A 132 3.19 12.75 -1.44
N GLN A 133 2.73 13.85 -0.83
CA GLN A 133 1.58 13.83 0.10
C GLN A 133 0.30 13.30 -0.55
N ARG A 134 0.04 13.71 -1.80
CA ARG A 134 -1.12 13.26 -2.57
C ARG A 134 -1.06 11.75 -2.85
N HIS A 135 0.07 11.24 -3.35
CA HIS A 135 0.24 9.81 -3.61
C HIS A 135 0.21 8.97 -2.33
N LEU A 136 0.72 9.50 -1.21
CA LEU A 136 0.62 8.85 0.09
C LEU A 136 -0.84 8.73 0.56
N ALA A 137 -1.65 9.78 0.39
CA ALA A 137 -3.07 9.74 0.74
C ALA A 137 -3.81 8.67 -0.08
N GLU A 138 -3.47 8.51 -1.36
CA GLU A 138 -3.99 7.46 -2.23
C GLU A 138 -3.61 6.06 -1.72
N LEU A 139 -2.34 5.83 -1.37
CA LEU A 139 -1.90 4.56 -0.78
C LEU A 139 -2.69 4.21 0.48
N LYS A 140 -2.89 5.16 1.40
CA LYS A 140 -3.66 4.95 2.64
C LYS A 140 -5.09 4.46 2.36
N VAL A 141 -5.71 4.93 1.28
CA VAL A 141 -7.05 4.50 0.86
C VAL A 141 -7.02 3.09 0.25
N LEU A 142 -5.94 2.73 -0.46
CA LEU A 142 -5.82 1.44 -1.16
C LEU A 142 -5.43 0.27 -0.24
N VAL A 143 -4.65 0.51 0.82
CA VAL A 143 -4.15 -0.57 1.73
C VAL A 143 -5.27 -1.49 2.23
N PRO A 144 -6.41 -0.99 2.78
CA PRO A 144 -7.47 -1.87 3.27
C PRO A 144 -8.09 -2.74 2.16
N GLY A 145 -8.16 -2.20 0.94
CA GLY A 145 -8.69 -2.89 -0.24
C GLY A 145 -7.81 -4.04 -0.73
N CYS A 146 -6.54 -4.07 -0.32
CA CYS A 146 -5.60 -5.13 -0.69
C CYS A 146 -5.71 -6.39 0.20
N SER A 147 -6.56 -6.37 1.23
CA SER A 147 -6.75 -7.54 2.11
C SER A 147 -7.27 -8.76 1.35
N GLN A 148 -6.62 -9.91 1.59
CA GLN A 148 -7.02 -11.19 1.02
C GLN A 148 -8.45 -11.58 1.43
N GLU A 149 -8.90 -11.14 2.60
CA GLU A 149 -10.26 -11.38 3.09
C GLU A 149 -11.34 -10.74 2.21
N LEU A 150 -10.99 -9.69 1.46
CA LEU A 150 -11.89 -9.02 0.53
C LEU A 150 -11.91 -9.68 -0.85
N GLN A 151 -10.96 -10.57 -1.14
CA GLN A 151 -10.91 -11.25 -2.43
C GLN A 151 -11.95 -12.38 -2.47
N LEU A 152 -12.72 -12.42 -3.57
CA LEU A 152 -13.70 -13.49 -3.84
C LEU A 152 -13.03 -14.85 -4.04
N THR A 153 -11.80 -14.85 -4.54
CA THR A 153 -11.01 -16.06 -4.77
C THR A 153 -9.57 -15.82 -4.38
N ARG A 154 -8.96 -16.75 -3.65
CA ARG A 154 -7.51 -16.87 -3.53
C ARG A 154 -6.95 -17.16 -4.92
N GLY A 155 -6.50 -16.11 -5.61
CA GLY A 155 -5.88 -16.25 -6.93
C GLY A 155 -4.57 -17.02 -6.87
N SER A 156 -3.93 -17.21 -8.03
CA SER A 156 -2.57 -17.78 -8.11
C SER A 156 -1.49 -16.84 -7.54
N LYS A 157 -1.81 -15.57 -7.34
CA LYS A 157 -0.92 -14.59 -6.73
C LYS A 157 -0.81 -14.85 -5.21
N PRO A 158 0.39 -14.68 -4.61
CA PRO A 158 0.55 -14.80 -3.16
C PRO A 158 -0.31 -13.76 -2.43
N ALA A 159 -0.64 -14.07 -1.17
CA ALA A 159 -1.38 -13.16 -0.30
C ALA A 159 -0.65 -11.82 -0.17
N PHE A 160 -1.39 -10.72 -0.32
CA PHE A 160 -0.82 -9.39 -0.12
C PHE A 160 -0.54 -9.17 1.37
N LYS A 161 0.65 -8.65 1.67
CA LYS A 161 1.15 -8.45 3.04
C LYS A 161 0.60 -7.14 3.62
N VAL A 162 -0.69 -7.11 3.97
CA VAL A 162 -1.40 -5.90 4.40
C VAL A 162 -0.70 -5.20 5.56
N GLN A 163 -0.26 -5.95 6.58
CA GLN A 163 0.40 -5.37 7.75
C GLN A 163 1.72 -4.70 7.35
N PHE A 164 2.56 -5.39 6.57
CA PHE A 164 3.82 -4.86 6.06
C PHE A 164 3.60 -3.58 5.22
N ALA A 165 2.60 -3.58 4.32
CA ALA A 165 2.23 -2.39 3.55
C ALA A 165 1.73 -1.23 4.45
N THR A 166 0.95 -1.54 5.48
CA THR A 166 0.43 -0.54 6.44
C THR A 166 1.58 0.12 7.19
N ASP A 167 2.50 -0.68 7.72
CA ASP A 167 3.66 -0.19 8.47
C ASP A 167 4.59 0.65 7.57
N ALA A 168 4.78 0.23 6.32
CA ALA A 168 5.56 0.99 5.34
C ALA A 168 4.90 2.34 5.01
N VAL A 169 3.58 2.37 4.78
CA VAL A 169 2.84 3.62 4.52
C VAL A 169 2.91 4.57 5.71
N ASN A 170 2.83 4.08 6.95
CA ASN A 170 3.00 4.91 8.15
C ASN A 170 4.41 5.51 8.24
N LEU A 171 5.45 4.75 7.85
CA LEU A 171 6.82 5.27 7.78
C LEU A 171 6.97 6.34 6.70
N PHE A 172 6.42 6.13 5.50
CA PHE A 172 6.40 7.18 4.47
C PHE A 172 5.65 8.44 4.90
N GLU A 173 4.56 8.30 5.65
CA GLU A 173 3.84 9.45 6.21
C GLU A 173 4.73 10.31 7.11
N MET A 174 5.54 9.67 7.95
CA MET A 174 6.53 10.40 8.75
C MET A 174 7.60 11.03 7.87
N ALA A 175 8.13 10.32 6.86
CA ALA A 175 9.17 10.86 5.98
C ALA A 175 8.67 12.10 5.20
N VAL A 176 7.47 12.02 4.65
CA VAL A 176 6.84 13.13 3.90
C VAL A 176 6.55 14.32 4.81
N ALA A 177 6.15 14.08 6.07
CA ALA A 177 5.96 15.15 7.04
C ALA A 177 7.29 15.90 7.36
N GLU A 178 8.39 15.17 7.51
CA GLU A 178 9.73 15.76 7.70
C GLU A 178 10.19 16.54 6.47
N LEU A 179 9.95 16.04 5.24
CA LEU A 179 10.24 16.78 4.02
C LEU A 179 9.40 18.06 3.90
N ALA A 180 8.14 18.03 4.34
CA ALA A 180 7.30 19.23 4.41
C ALA A 180 7.87 20.26 5.40
N MET A 181 8.43 19.80 6.53
CA MET A 181 9.14 20.67 7.48
C MET A 181 10.39 21.30 6.84
N VAL A 182 11.15 20.54 6.05
CA VAL A 182 12.27 21.09 5.27
C VAL A 182 11.77 22.15 4.30
N ALA A 183 10.66 21.90 3.59
CA ALA A 183 10.11 22.85 2.62
C ALA A 183 9.68 24.16 3.28
N VAL A 184 8.97 24.07 4.41
CA VAL A 184 8.57 25.24 5.21
C VAL A 184 9.80 25.99 5.74
N ALA A 185 10.80 25.28 6.25
CA ALA A 185 12.04 25.89 6.73
C ALA A 185 12.88 26.49 5.59
N ALA A 186 12.75 26.02 4.35
CA ALA A 186 13.45 26.55 3.19
C ALA A 186 12.72 27.75 2.54
N GLN A 187 11.39 27.80 2.61
CA GLN A 187 10.60 28.91 2.07
C GLN A 187 10.88 30.22 2.79
N ILE A 188 11.15 31.27 2.02
CA ILE A 188 11.35 32.62 2.50
C ILE A 188 9.98 33.20 2.89
N ALA A 189 9.87 33.84 4.05
CA ALA A 189 8.71 34.66 4.34
C ALA A 189 8.70 35.83 3.34
N ASP A 190 7.77 35.80 2.38
CA ASP A 190 7.68 36.65 1.18
C ASP A 190 7.66 38.17 1.45
N ASP A 191 7.62 38.60 2.71
CA ASP A 191 7.42 40.00 3.11
C ASP A 191 8.72 40.78 3.39
N SER A 192 9.90 40.17 3.26
CA SER A 192 11.17 40.88 3.52
C SER A 192 12.00 41.11 2.24
N ASP A 193 12.12 42.39 1.85
CA ASP A 193 13.03 42.91 0.80
C ASP A 193 14.53 42.62 1.08
N HIS A 194 14.84 41.98 2.20
CA HIS A 194 16.18 41.58 2.57
C HIS A 194 16.43 40.18 2.03
N ALA A 195 17.35 40.09 1.07
CA ALA A 195 17.93 38.89 0.49
C ALA A 195 18.07 37.77 1.54
N SER A 196 16.99 37.02 1.71
CA SER A 196 16.94 35.88 2.59
C SER A 196 17.86 34.87 1.94
N ALA A 197 19.02 34.70 2.56
CA ALA A 197 20.01 33.77 2.09
C ALA A 197 19.33 32.41 1.96
N ASP A 198 19.37 31.87 0.74
CA ASP A 198 18.75 30.60 0.42
C ASP A 198 19.30 29.54 1.38
N ILE A 199 18.46 29.11 2.32
CA ILE A 199 18.83 28.23 3.44
C ILE A 199 19.45 26.95 2.90
N LEU A 200 18.92 26.46 1.77
CA LEU A 200 19.44 25.27 1.10
C LEU A 200 20.80 25.56 0.47
N GLU A 201 21.01 26.71 -0.18
CA GLU A 201 22.35 27.07 -0.68
C GLU A 201 23.40 27.14 0.44
N ILE A 202 23.04 27.69 1.61
CA ILE A 202 23.96 27.76 2.76
C ILE A 202 24.35 26.35 3.22
N LEU A 203 23.40 25.41 3.26
CA LEU A 203 23.63 24.02 3.63
C LEU A 203 24.43 23.27 2.57
N LEU A 204 24.08 23.41 1.30
CA LEU A 204 24.70 22.68 0.19
C LEU A 204 26.14 23.11 -0.08
N ARG A 205 26.55 24.30 0.36
CA ARG A 205 27.96 24.74 0.34
C ARG A 205 28.83 24.06 1.39
N ARG A 206 28.26 23.25 2.29
CA ARG A 206 28.98 22.51 3.34
C ARG A 206 29.47 21.17 2.83
N GLU A 207 30.70 20.81 3.18
CA GLU A 207 31.30 19.55 2.74
C GLU A 207 30.56 18.36 3.37
N ALA A 208 30.21 18.46 4.66
CA ALA A 208 29.42 17.47 5.37
C ALA A 208 28.06 17.17 4.68
N MET A 209 27.50 18.14 3.95
CA MET A 209 26.23 17.97 3.25
C MET A 209 26.31 16.96 2.10
N GLY A 210 27.47 16.82 1.46
CA GLY A 210 27.69 15.77 0.45
C GLY A 210 27.59 14.36 1.05
N THR A 211 28.06 14.19 2.28
CA THR A 211 27.95 12.91 3.02
C THR A 211 26.50 12.63 3.41
N VAL A 212 25.79 13.65 3.90
CA VAL A 212 24.35 13.58 4.23
C VAL A 212 23.53 13.16 3.01
N ASN A 213 23.75 13.81 1.86
CA ASN A 213 23.07 13.46 0.61
C ASN A 213 23.33 11.99 0.25
N HIS A 214 24.58 11.56 0.20
CA HIS A 214 24.91 10.18 -0.15
C HIS A 214 24.25 9.16 0.79
N SER A 215 24.21 9.45 2.10
CA SER A 215 23.57 8.60 3.10
C SER A 215 22.04 8.51 2.91
N VAL A 216 21.37 9.64 2.78
CA VAL A 216 19.89 9.71 2.65
C VAL A 216 19.45 9.12 1.32
N THR A 217 20.04 9.57 0.21
CA THR A 217 19.68 9.11 -1.14
C THR A 217 20.02 7.63 -1.33
N GLY A 218 21.13 7.16 -0.75
CA GLY A 218 21.50 5.74 -0.79
C GLY A 218 20.49 4.86 -0.04
N SER A 219 20.04 5.28 1.14
CA SER A 219 19.01 4.55 1.91
C SER A 219 17.66 4.57 1.19
N PHE A 220 17.28 5.72 0.64
CA PHE A 220 16.05 5.85 -0.14
C PHE A 220 16.06 4.96 -1.39
N ALA A 221 17.17 4.86 -2.11
CA ALA A 221 17.29 4.01 -3.30
C ALA A 221 17.02 2.52 -2.98
N VAL A 222 17.59 2.01 -1.88
CA VAL A 222 17.34 0.63 -1.42
C VAL A 222 15.85 0.41 -1.13
N VAL A 223 15.21 1.36 -0.44
CA VAL A 223 13.76 1.28 -0.16
C VAL A 223 12.94 1.33 -1.45
N GLN A 224 13.30 2.23 -2.37
CA GLN A 224 12.63 2.42 -3.66
C GLN A 224 12.65 1.14 -4.50
N ASP A 225 13.75 0.40 -4.49
CA ASP A 225 13.93 -0.80 -5.30
C ASP A 225 13.31 -2.04 -4.62
N VAL A 226 13.57 -2.24 -3.32
CA VAL A 226 13.20 -3.47 -2.61
C VAL A 226 11.73 -3.49 -2.21
N LEU A 227 11.17 -2.37 -1.72
CA LEU A 227 9.83 -2.37 -1.15
C LEU A 227 8.73 -2.74 -2.17
N PRO A 228 8.71 -2.17 -3.40
CA PRO A 228 7.75 -2.57 -4.41
C PRO A 228 7.90 -4.04 -4.80
N GLN A 229 9.14 -4.55 -4.90
CA GLN A 229 9.38 -5.97 -5.19
C GLN A 229 8.79 -6.85 -4.10
N MET A 230 9.02 -6.54 -2.81
CA MET A 230 8.46 -7.33 -1.70
C MET A 230 6.92 -7.32 -1.65
N LEU A 231 6.28 -6.26 -2.14
CA LEU A 231 4.82 -6.12 -2.20
C LEU A 231 4.23 -6.70 -3.50
N ALA A 232 4.99 -6.74 -4.59
CA ALA A 232 4.56 -7.24 -5.90
C ALA A 232 4.89 -8.72 -6.16
N ALA A 233 6.00 -9.22 -5.63
CA ALA A 233 6.58 -10.50 -6.03
C ALA A 233 5.86 -11.72 -5.42
N SER A 234 5.99 -12.84 -6.13
CA SER A 234 6.06 -14.19 -5.56
C SER A 234 7.29 -14.30 -4.67
N GLU A 235 7.23 -15.08 -3.59
CA GLU A 235 8.36 -15.25 -2.65
C GLU A 235 9.69 -15.62 -3.34
N ASP A 236 9.62 -16.22 -4.54
CA ASP A 236 10.78 -16.70 -5.30
C ASP A 236 11.52 -15.62 -6.12
N ASP A 237 10.95 -14.42 -6.34
CA ASP A 237 11.51 -13.43 -7.27
C ASP A 237 12.20 -12.23 -6.59
N VAL A 238 12.21 -12.16 -5.25
CA VAL A 238 12.81 -11.03 -4.54
C VAL A 238 14.31 -11.22 -4.40
N THR A 239 15.09 -10.33 -5.00
CA THR A 239 16.55 -10.32 -4.85
C THR A 239 16.91 -9.62 -3.54
N TYR A 240 17.13 -10.40 -2.48
CA TYR A 240 17.50 -9.87 -1.17
C TYR A 240 18.96 -9.40 -1.07
N ASP A 241 19.77 -9.62 -2.11
CA ASP A 241 21.19 -9.25 -2.13
C ASP A 241 21.42 -7.73 -2.06
N GLU A 242 20.39 -6.93 -2.36
CA GLU A 242 20.41 -5.48 -2.27
C GLU A 242 20.16 -4.95 -0.85
N LEU A 243 19.60 -5.78 0.05
CA LEU A 243 19.39 -5.38 1.43
C LEU A 243 20.71 -5.33 2.19
N ARG A 244 20.97 -4.18 2.81
CA ARG A 244 22.10 -4.01 3.72
C ARG A 244 21.99 -4.93 4.93
N ARG A 245 23.13 -5.23 5.56
CA ARG A 245 23.10 -6.03 6.79
C ARG A 245 22.39 -5.25 7.90
N PRO A 246 21.71 -5.92 8.85
CA PRO A 246 20.99 -5.23 9.93
C PRO A 246 21.87 -4.25 10.74
N GLU A 247 23.15 -4.57 10.88
CA GLU A 247 24.16 -3.72 11.52
C GLU A 247 24.43 -2.43 10.73
N ASP A 248 24.50 -2.52 9.40
CA ASP A 248 24.68 -1.39 8.50
C ASP A 248 23.42 -0.50 8.45
N VAL A 249 22.23 -1.12 8.48
CA VAL A 249 20.95 -0.37 8.52
C VAL A 249 20.84 0.45 9.80
N ARG A 250 21.21 -0.10 10.96
CA ARG A 250 21.22 0.64 12.22
C ARG A 250 22.22 1.79 12.21
N ALA A 251 23.38 1.58 11.58
CA ALA A 251 24.36 2.64 11.41
C ALA A 251 23.83 3.76 10.50
N ALA A 252 23.14 3.40 9.41
CA ALA A 252 22.54 4.34 8.47
C ALA A 252 21.29 5.07 9.00
N ALA A 253 20.61 4.49 9.99
CA ALA A 253 19.52 5.16 10.71
C ALA A 253 20.04 6.39 11.48
N GLY A 254 21.31 6.41 11.86
CA GLY A 254 22.02 7.64 12.22
C GLY A 254 22.45 8.38 10.96
N LEU A 255 22.15 9.67 10.86
CA LEU A 255 22.57 10.44 9.70
C LEU A 255 24.10 10.63 9.70
N VAL A 256 24.77 9.92 8.80
CA VAL A 256 26.22 10.02 8.64
C VAL A 256 26.58 11.44 8.20
N GLY A 257 27.40 12.13 9.01
CA GLY A 257 27.84 13.50 8.74
C GLY A 257 27.05 14.59 9.47
N ALA A 258 26.00 14.26 10.22
CA ALA A 258 25.20 15.25 10.95
C ALA A 258 26.02 16.07 11.96
N ASP A 259 26.86 15.42 12.77
CA ASP A 259 27.72 16.10 13.76
C ASP A 259 28.68 17.10 13.11
N ALA A 260 29.28 16.71 11.98
CA ALA A 260 30.16 17.57 11.20
C ALA A 260 29.38 18.75 10.62
N LEU A 261 28.18 18.50 10.10
CA LEU A 261 27.30 19.54 9.57
C LEU A 261 26.89 20.55 10.66
N TYR A 262 26.50 20.08 11.84
CA TYR A 262 26.22 20.97 12.98
C TYR A 262 27.42 21.80 13.39
N ALA A 263 28.63 21.22 13.40
CA ALA A 263 29.86 21.96 13.71
C ALA A 263 30.17 23.04 12.65
N GLU A 264 30.02 22.72 11.37
CA GLU A 264 30.20 23.69 10.28
C GLU A 264 29.14 24.80 10.33
N LEU A 265 27.89 24.47 10.63
CA LEU A 265 26.80 25.43 10.79
C LEU A 265 27.00 26.32 12.01
N ALA A 266 27.51 25.79 13.12
CA ALA A 266 27.84 26.58 14.29
C ALA A 266 28.89 27.66 13.96
N GLN A 267 29.92 27.33 13.17
CA GLN A 267 30.93 28.28 12.71
C GLN A 267 30.35 29.30 11.73
N ALA A 268 29.51 28.85 10.79
CA ALA A 268 28.85 29.73 9.82
C ALA A 268 27.86 30.70 10.46
N SER A 269 27.12 30.22 11.47
CA SER A 269 26.05 30.95 12.14
C SER A 269 26.53 32.22 12.85
N GLN A 270 27.81 32.28 13.23
CA GLN A 270 28.43 33.46 13.88
C GLN A 270 28.36 34.73 13.02
N LYS A 271 28.11 34.60 11.71
CA LYS A 271 28.04 35.74 10.78
C LYS A 271 26.64 36.33 10.64
N TYR A 272 25.60 35.65 11.10
CA TYR A 272 24.22 36.09 10.95
C TYR A 272 23.76 36.80 12.22
N THR A 273 23.13 37.96 12.07
CA THR A 273 22.51 38.69 13.16
C THR A 273 21.20 38.02 13.55
N TYR A 274 20.89 38.04 14.85
CA TYR A 274 19.59 37.57 15.35
C TYR A 274 18.48 38.46 14.81
N ASP A 275 17.43 37.82 14.30
CA ASP A 275 16.16 38.46 14.00
C ASP A 275 15.26 38.38 15.26
N GLU A 276 14.36 39.34 15.44
CA GLU A 276 13.39 39.32 16.55
C GLU A 276 12.35 38.21 16.36
N GLU A 277 12.08 37.82 15.11
CA GLU A 277 11.20 36.70 14.79
C GLU A 277 11.98 35.38 14.66
N LEU A 278 11.77 34.47 15.64
CA LEU A 278 12.36 33.13 15.68
C LEU A 278 12.13 32.30 14.40
N THR A 279 11.03 32.53 13.69
CA THR A 279 10.70 31.85 12.43
C THR A 279 11.55 32.32 11.27
N ASN A 280 12.09 33.54 11.33
CA ASN A 280 12.97 34.12 10.31
C ASN A 280 14.46 33.92 10.66
N ASP A 281 14.75 33.49 11.89
CA ASP A 281 16.11 33.19 12.32
C ASP A 281 16.73 32.06 11.47
N VAL A 282 17.75 32.45 10.69
CA VAL A 282 18.49 31.56 9.78
C VAL A 282 19.07 30.35 10.51
N LYS A 283 19.57 30.52 11.74
CA LYS A 283 20.17 29.42 12.52
C LYS A 283 19.11 28.42 12.96
N VAL A 284 17.93 28.90 13.37
CA VAL A 284 16.80 28.03 13.71
C VAL A 284 16.36 27.24 12.48
N ARG A 285 16.17 27.90 11.34
CA ARG A 285 15.76 27.26 10.08
C ARG A 285 16.77 26.21 9.60
N LEU A 286 18.07 26.53 9.61
CA LEU A 286 19.14 25.58 9.29
C LEU A 286 19.10 24.36 10.22
N THR A 287 18.88 24.58 11.52
CA THR A 287 18.78 23.49 12.51
C THR A 287 17.56 22.60 12.23
N ILE A 288 16.42 23.18 11.87
CA ILE A 288 15.21 22.45 11.50
C ILE A 288 15.47 21.57 10.28
N VAL A 289 16.09 22.11 9.23
CA VAL A 289 16.40 21.33 8.02
C VAL A 289 17.31 20.15 8.32
N VAL A 290 18.42 20.36 9.05
CA VAL A 290 19.32 19.26 9.42
C VAL A 290 18.58 18.22 10.25
N LYS A 291 17.78 18.65 11.23
CA LYS A 291 17.05 17.72 12.09
C LYS A 291 16.01 16.90 11.33
N ALA A 292 15.29 17.52 10.42
CA ALA A 292 14.33 16.83 9.57
C ALA A 292 15.03 15.80 8.67
N LEU A 293 16.20 16.12 8.11
CA LEU A 293 17.01 15.16 7.34
C LEU A 293 17.54 14.00 8.19
N GLU A 294 17.92 14.23 9.45
CA GLU A 294 18.24 13.14 10.37
C GLU A 294 17.06 12.19 10.56
N ASN A 295 15.87 12.76 10.79
CA ASN A 295 14.66 12.00 10.99
C ASN A 295 14.30 11.20 9.72
N VAL A 296 14.40 11.81 8.54
CA VAL A 296 14.21 11.13 7.24
C VAL A 296 15.17 9.94 7.09
N SER A 297 16.45 10.12 7.41
CA SER A 297 17.45 9.03 7.38
C SER A 297 17.06 7.88 8.32
N ALA A 298 16.65 8.22 9.55
CA ALA A 298 16.20 7.23 10.52
C ALA A 298 14.95 6.47 10.06
N ILE A 299 14.00 7.17 9.42
CA ILE A 299 12.77 6.58 8.89
C ILE A 299 13.06 5.63 7.73
N PHE A 300 13.95 6.00 6.79
CA PHE A 300 14.37 5.09 5.72
C PHE A 300 15.14 3.88 6.26
N GLY A 301 15.99 4.05 7.28
CA GLY A 301 16.57 2.92 8.02
C GLY A 301 15.49 2.02 8.63
N GLY A 302 14.40 2.60 9.15
CA GLY A 302 13.25 1.86 9.65
C GLY A 302 12.51 1.08 8.56
N LEU A 303 12.36 1.63 7.35
CA LEU A 303 11.79 0.94 6.19
C LEU A 303 12.67 -0.23 5.75
N GLU A 304 13.98 -0.06 5.72
CA GLU A 304 14.92 -1.16 5.43
C GLU A 304 14.86 -2.26 6.50
N GLU A 305 14.82 -1.89 7.77
CA GLU A 305 14.65 -2.87 8.86
C GLU A 305 13.32 -3.63 8.73
N LEU A 306 12.26 -2.95 8.32
CA LEU A 306 10.95 -3.56 8.04
C LEU A 306 11.06 -4.59 6.90
N CYS A 307 11.73 -4.24 5.79
CA CYS A 307 12.00 -5.15 4.68
C CYS A 307 12.80 -6.39 5.13
N ILE A 308 13.88 -6.19 5.91
CA ILE A 308 14.69 -7.29 6.45
C ILE A 308 13.86 -8.22 7.35
N LYS A 309 13.04 -7.65 8.24
CA LYS A 309 12.16 -8.43 9.10
C LYS A 309 11.21 -9.28 8.27
N GLU A 310 10.56 -8.70 7.28
CA GLU A 310 9.61 -9.42 6.43
C GLU A 310 10.31 -10.54 5.62
N ALA A 311 11.51 -10.28 5.08
CA ALA A 311 12.32 -11.28 4.39
C ALA A 311 12.65 -12.48 5.30
N SER A 312 13.02 -12.21 6.55
CA SER A 312 13.37 -13.26 7.52
C SER A 312 12.18 -14.12 7.97
N HIS A 313 10.96 -13.60 7.90
CA HIS A 313 9.73 -14.34 8.24
C HIS A 313 9.26 -15.24 7.10
N GLY A 314 9.43 -14.83 5.83
CA GLY A 314 9.07 -15.63 4.66
C GLY A 314 9.83 -16.94 4.58
N GLY A 315 11.13 -16.93 4.88
CA GLY A 315 12.00 -18.11 4.77
C GLY A 315 11.72 -19.26 5.74
N ARG A 316 10.82 -19.11 6.73
CA ARG A 316 10.50 -20.17 7.72
C ARG A 316 9.22 -20.97 7.41
N ARG A 317 8.49 -20.64 6.34
CA ARG A 317 7.19 -21.27 6.03
C ARG A 317 7.26 -22.37 4.96
N HIS A 318 8.45 -22.70 4.45
CA HIS A 318 8.73 -23.84 3.59
C HIS A 318 9.50 -24.92 4.35
#